data_AF-A0AAD5S4S2-F1
#
_entry.id   AF-A0AAD5S4S2-F1
#
_cell.length_a   1.000
_cell.length_b   1.000
_cell.length_c   1.000
_cell.angle_alpha   90.00
_cell.angle_beta   90.00
_cell.angle_gamma   90.00
#
_symmetry.space_group_name_H-M   'P 1'
#
loop_
_entity.id
_entity.type
_entity.pdbx_description
1 polymer ?
#
loop_
_entity_poly.entity_id
_entity_poly.type
_entity_poly.pdbx_seq_one_letter_code
_entity_poly.pdbx_strand_id
1 'polypeptide(L)'
;MRLTLLTTLLGLTALTLETTASPQPLDLVPRTTPTTTKKKITITVKKVITIRRVVSTSTKKATTTTKKTSTTTKKPTTTSKLTPIIKATTAPSASRKRGLAWPWDNTDSPSLFLAPTSPPITWLYNWETWTPSKLPSTLPYVPMQRTPADIQTLQRRLVNLSKQRKITHFLGFNEPDMQSQADVGPSEAARLWKVYVNPLKGSVSGLKIGAPAMSNGAAGITWFKDFLKACNGGCTMDFLPLHWYGPPQLSHLQSHISQYHSLLPSLPIWLTEYAPTTWQASNPLPLSTVTQFMRDSTAWLDKTDYIERYAWFVPARSFADKSIGSNILLMTPSGGVSALGKVYAGL
;
A
#
# COMPACT_ATOMS: atom_id res chain seq x y z
N MET A 1 -63.26 32.77 48.54
CA MET A 1 -63.28 31.85 49.70
C MET A 1 -61.88 31.85 50.31
N ARG A 2 -61.76 32.17 51.61
CA ARG A 2 -60.49 32.31 52.36
C ARG A 2 -59.80 30.95 52.55
N LEU A 3 -58.45 30.91 52.49
CA LEU A 3 -57.55 30.44 53.57
C LEU A 3 -56.07 30.63 53.14
N THR A 4 -55.31 31.62 53.65
CA THR A 4 -54.49 31.63 54.90
C THR A 4 -53.29 30.66 54.81
N LEU A 5 -52.06 31.17 54.52
CA LEU A 5 -50.89 31.35 55.43
C LEU A 5 -50.32 30.01 55.94
N LEU A 6 -49.04 29.70 56.08
CA LEU A 6 -47.77 30.39 56.39
C LEU A 6 -46.69 29.27 56.19
N THR A 7 -45.39 29.43 55.97
CA THR A 7 -44.37 30.18 56.72
C THR A 7 -43.04 30.03 55.95
N THR A 8 -42.46 31.18 55.60
CA THR A 8 -41.05 31.59 55.58
C THR A 8 -40.00 30.70 56.28
N LEU A 9 -38.78 30.58 55.72
CA LEU A 9 -37.59 31.29 56.24
C LEU A 9 -36.33 31.23 55.31
N LEU A 10 -35.75 32.43 55.09
CA LEU A 10 -34.38 32.88 54.78
C LEU A 10 -33.29 31.88 54.32
N GLY A 11 -32.35 32.22 53.42
CA GLY A 11 -31.99 33.51 52.85
C GLY A 11 -30.77 33.44 51.91
N LEU A 12 -30.55 34.58 51.22
CA LEU A 12 -29.33 35.19 50.64
C LEU A 12 -28.14 34.26 50.26
N THR A 13 -27.54 34.34 49.07
CA THR A 13 -27.03 35.55 48.39
C THR A 13 -26.92 35.34 46.88
N ALA A 14 -27.18 36.41 46.12
CA ALA A 14 -26.86 36.50 44.71
C ALA A 14 -25.37 36.85 44.52
N LEU A 15 -24.71 36.20 43.57
CA LEU A 15 -23.52 36.75 42.91
C LEU A 15 -23.72 36.64 41.39
N THR A 16 -23.75 37.80 40.77
CA THR A 16 -23.85 38.06 39.33
C THR A 16 -22.59 37.59 38.60
N LEU A 17 -22.74 36.89 37.48
CA LEU A 17 -21.67 36.72 36.49
C LEU A 17 -21.94 37.63 35.29
N GLU A 18 -21.01 38.55 35.08
CA GLU A 18 -20.99 39.52 33.99
C GLU A 18 -20.70 38.84 32.65
N THR A 19 -21.47 39.25 31.64
CA THR A 19 -21.27 38.96 30.21
C THR A 19 -20.52 40.11 29.54
N THR A 20 -19.34 39.86 28.99
CA THR A 20 -18.71 40.57 27.86
C THR A 20 -17.73 39.56 27.18
N ALA A 21 -17.41 39.55 25.88
CA ALA A 21 -17.50 40.49 24.79
C ALA A 21 -17.53 39.76 23.42
N SER A 22 -17.99 40.48 22.40
CA SER A 22 -17.99 40.11 20.96
C SER A 22 -16.57 40.13 20.35
N PRO A 23 -16.25 39.28 19.35
CA PRO A 23 -14.95 39.31 18.69
C PRO A 23 -14.83 40.42 17.63
N GLN A 24 -13.71 41.13 17.64
CA GLN A 24 -13.25 42.08 16.61
C GLN A 24 -12.37 41.35 15.56
N PRO A 25 -12.29 41.86 14.31
CA PRO A 25 -11.54 41.21 13.23
C PRO A 25 -10.02 41.40 13.36
N LEU A 26 -9.26 40.36 13.02
CA LEU A 26 -7.79 40.38 13.04
C LEU A 26 -7.22 41.06 11.78
N ASP A 27 -6.43 42.11 12.00
CA ASP A 27 -5.64 42.78 10.97
C ASP A 27 -4.51 41.90 10.43
N LEU A 28 -4.31 41.96 9.12
CA LEU A 28 -3.27 41.25 8.37
C LEU A 28 -1.91 41.93 8.56
N VAL A 29 -0.98 41.25 9.22
CA VAL A 29 0.44 41.65 9.30
C VAL A 29 1.20 41.13 8.07
N PRO A 30 1.97 41.97 7.35
CA PRO A 30 2.77 41.50 6.21
C PRO A 30 3.93 40.62 6.65
N ARG A 31 4.05 39.44 6.03
CA ARG A 31 5.12 38.46 6.26
C ARG A 31 6.40 38.91 5.56
N THR A 32 7.44 39.24 6.32
CA THR A 32 8.79 39.42 5.77
C THR A 32 9.44 38.05 5.49
N THR A 33 9.91 37.85 4.27
CA THR A 33 10.64 36.67 3.81
C THR A 33 12.08 36.68 4.35
N PRO A 34 12.60 35.56 4.91
CA PRO A 34 14.02 35.44 5.20
C PRO A 34 14.80 35.06 3.93
N THR A 35 15.74 35.93 3.54
CA THR A 35 16.74 35.69 2.50
C THR A 35 17.74 34.63 2.98
N THR A 36 17.81 33.48 2.32
CA THR A 36 18.82 32.44 2.58
C THR A 36 20.05 32.66 1.70
N THR A 37 21.15 33.09 2.32
CA THR A 37 22.47 33.17 1.69
C THR A 37 23.05 31.77 1.50
N LYS A 38 23.18 31.33 0.24
CA LYS A 38 23.84 30.06 -0.11
C LYS A 38 25.36 30.15 0.14
N LYS A 39 25.86 29.50 1.20
CA LYS A 39 27.29 29.17 1.31
C LYS A 39 27.59 27.93 0.46
N LYS A 40 28.41 28.10 -0.59
CA LYS A 40 29.04 26.98 -1.33
C LYS A 40 29.98 26.25 -0.39
N ILE A 41 29.69 24.98 -0.08
CA ILE A 41 30.65 24.05 0.51
C ILE A 41 31.17 23.18 -0.63
N THR A 42 32.44 23.36 -0.97
CA THR A 42 33.16 22.51 -1.93
C THR A 42 33.63 21.25 -1.20
N ILE A 43 33.05 20.10 -1.51
CA ILE A 43 33.53 18.80 -1.04
C ILE A 43 34.45 18.21 -2.12
N THR A 44 35.75 18.14 -1.82
CA THR A 44 36.74 17.45 -2.63
C THR A 44 36.68 15.95 -2.33
N VAL A 45 36.11 15.15 -3.24
CA VAL A 45 36.15 13.68 -3.14
C VAL A 45 37.43 13.16 -3.78
N LYS A 46 38.35 12.64 -2.97
CA LYS A 46 39.53 11.90 -3.45
C LYS A 46 39.09 10.54 -4.00
N LYS A 47 39.47 10.28 -5.26
CA LYS A 47 39.21 9.05 -6.01
C LYS A 47 39.98 7.89 -5.37
N VAL A 48 39.27 6.94 -4.75
CA VAL A 48 39.86 5.66 -4.33
C VAL A 48 39.81 4.69 -5.51
N ILE A 49 40.98 4.30 -5.98
CA ILE A 49 41.18 3.30 -7.03
C ILE A 49 41.15 1.92 -6.36
N THR A 50 40.09 1.13 -6.61
CA THR A 50 40.09 -0.29 -6.25
C THR A 50 40.51 -1.11 -7.47
N ILE A 51 41.69 -1.74 -7.35
CA ILE A 51 42.28 -2.64 -8.33
C ILE A 51 41.44 -3.92 -8.40
N ARG A 52 40.88 -4.21 -9.58
CA ARG A 52 40.27 -5.51 -9.91
C ARG A 52 41.36 -6.56 -10.08
N ARG A 53 41.39 -7.59 -9.24
CA ARG A 53 42.14 -8.82 -9.51
C ARG A 53 41.23 -9.77 -10.30
N VAL A 54 41.52 -9.88 -11.60
CA VAL A 54 40.96 -10.91 -12.49
C VAL A 54 41.66 -12.23 -12.13
N VAL A 55 40.91 -13.20 -11.61
CA VAL A 55 41.35 -14.60 -11.54
C VAL A 55 40.66 -15.34 -12.67
N SER A 56 41.47 -15.69 -13.67
CA SER A 56 41.14 -16.60 -14.76
C SER A 56 41.08 -18.02 -14.21
N THR A 57 39.94 -18.69 -14.33
CA THR A 57 39.85 -20.16 -14.17
C THR A 57 39.39 -20.77 -15.48
N SER A 58 40.32 -21.54 -16.04
CA SER A 58 40.21 -22.30 -17.29
C SER A 58 39.19 -23.43 -17.16
N THR A 59 38.24 -23.46 -18.08
CA THR A 59 37.29 -24.57 -18.29
C THR A 59 37.98 -25.72 -19.02
N LYS A 60 38.21 -26.85 -18.33
CA LYS A 60 38.51 -28.13 -18.99
C LYS A 60 37.21 -28.89 -19.24
N LYS A 61 36.92 -29.07 -20.53
CA LYS A 61 35.91 -29.94 -21.11
C LYS A 61 36.37 -31.38 -20.95
N ALA A 62 35.59 -32.23 -20.26
CA ALA A 62 35.79 -33.67 -20.23
C ALA A 62 34.57 -34.35 -20.82
N THR A 63 34.81 -35.05 -21.91
CA THR A 63 33.90 -35.92 -22.66
C THR A 63 33.88 -37.28 -21.99
N THR A 64 32.70 -37.81 -21.64
CA THR A 64 32.58 -39.21 -21.19
C THR A 64 31.39 -39.90 -21.86
N THR A 65 31.73 -40.61 -22.93
CA THR A 65 31.27 -41.93 -23.38
C THR A 65 29.97 -42.51 -22.80
N THR A 66 28.98 -42.64 -23.69
CA THR A 66 27.82 -43.53 -23.60
C THR A 66 28.24 -44.99 -23.72
N LYS A 67 27.85 -45.84 -22.76
CA LYS A 67 27.89 -47.30 -22.91
C LYS A 67 26.48 -47.87 -22.73
N LYS A 68 25.98 -48.45 -23.81
CA LYS A 68 24.70 -49.14 -23.96
C LYS A 68 24.94 -50.59 -23.53
N THR A 69 24.19 -51.11 -22.56
CA THR A 69 24.18 -52.54 -22.25
C THR A 69 22.74 -53.03 -22.26
N SER A 70 22.47 -53.92 -23.21
CA SER A 70 21.23 -54.68 -23.35
C SER A 70 21.26 -55.91 -22.46
N THR A 71 20.22 -56.12 -21.68
CA THR A 71 19.90 -57.44 -21.12
C THR A 71 18.40 -57.70 -21.28
N THR A 72 18.11 -58.74 -22.04
CA THR A 72 16.80 -59.32 -22.30
C THR A 72 16.48 -60.40 -21.27
N THR A 73 15.35 -60.29 -20.59
CA THR A 73 14.68 -61.43 -19.94
C THR A 73 13.17 -61.32 -20.13
N LYS A 74 12.56 -62.44 -20.54
CA LYS A 74 11.15 -62.59 -20.96
C LYS A 74 10.29 -63.13 -19.80
N LYS A 75 9.01 -62.69 -19.82
CA LYS A 75 7.77 -63.39 -19.37
C LYS A 75 7.36 -63.24 -17.88
N PRO A 76 6.05 -63.34 -17.49
CA PRO A 76 4.78 -63.37 -18.23
C PRO A 76 3.79 -62.23 -17.92
N THR A 77 2.84 -62.10 -18.84
CA THR A 77 1.66 -61.26 -18.90
C THR A 77 0.59 -61.58 -17.84
N THR A 78 0.13 -60.58 -17.09
CA THR A 78 -1.22 -60.54 -16.52
C THR A 78 -1.85 -59.17 -16.79
N THR A 79 -3.00 -59.22 -17.45
CA THR A 79 -3.76 -58.08 -17.97
C THR A 79 -4.53 -57.40 -16.84
N SER A 80 -4.18 -56.18 -16.47
CA SER A 80 -5.06 -55.29 -15.70
C SER A 80 -5.15 -53.94 -16.42
N LYS A 81 -6.33 -53.65 -16.96
CA LYS A 81 -6.66 -52.36 -17.58
C LYS A 81 -6.68 -51.28 -16.47
N LEU A 82 -5.55 -50.61 -16.28
CA LEU A 82 -5.49 -49.35 -15.55
C LEU A 82 -5.77 -48.22 -16.54
N THR A 83 -6.98 -47.69 -16.50
CA THR A 83 -7.36 -46.45 -17.17
C THR A 83 -6.49 -45.32 -16.60
N PRO A 84 -5.70 -44.60 -17.40
CA PRO A 84 -4.97 -43.45 -16.88
C PRO A 84 -6.00 -42.37 -16.54
N ILE A 85 -6.14 -42.09 -15.24
CA ILE A 85 -6.83 -40.89 -14.76
C ILE A 85 -5.96 -39.72 -15.21
N ILE A 86 -6.27 -39.16 -16.38
CA ILE A 86 -5.78 -37.84 -16.77
C ILE A 86 -6.42 -36.89 -15.76
N LYS A 87 -5.67 -36.52 -14.72
CA LYS A 87 -6.00 -35.35 -13.90
C LYS A 87 -6.04 -34.19 -14.87
N ALA A 88 -7.24 -33.73 -15.21
CA ALA A 88 -7.43 -32.47 -15.88
C ALA A 88 -6.71 -31.41 -15.06
N THR A 89 -5.60 -30.90 -15.57
CA THR A 89 -4.94 -29.72 -15.04
C THR A 89 -5.92 -28.59 -15.29
N THR A 90 -6.78 -28.31 -14.31
CA THR A 90 -7.52 -27.05 -14.26
C THR A 90 -6.49 -25.95 -14.43
N ALA A 91 -6.67 -25.13 -15.47
CA ALA A 91 -5.89 -23.91 -15.63
C ALA A 91 -5.86 -23.18 -14.27
N PRO A 92 -4.71 -22.65 -13.82
CA PRO A 92 -4.65 -21.93 -12.56
C PRO A 92 -5.77 -20.89 -12.56
N SER A 93 -6.64 -20.93 -11.54
CA SER A 93 -7.65 -19.88 -11.36
C SER A 93 -6.92 -18.54 -11.41
N ALA A 94 -7.41 -17.64 -12.26
CA ALA A 94 -6.94 -16.26 -12.33
C ALA A 94 -6.76 -15.70 -10.91
N SER A 95 -5.54 -15.27 -10.57
CA SER A 95 -5.29 -14.64 -9.27
C SER A 95 -6.20 -13.42 -9.13
N ARG A 96 -6.87 -13.32 -7.98
CA ARG A 96 -7.80 -12.23 -7.65
C ARG A 96 -7.16 -11.17 -6.75
N LYS A 97 -5.82 -11.11 -6.71
CA LYS A 97 -5.06 -10.27 -5.78
C LYS A 97 -4.82 -8.83 -6.28
N ARG A 98 -4.95 -8.59 -7.58
CA ARG A 98 -4.64 -7.30 -8.23
C ARG A 98 -5.64 -6.21 -7.89
N GLY A 99 -5.14 -5.05 -7.49
CA GLY A 99 -5.93 -3.84 -7.30
C GLY A 99 -5.37 -2.63 -8.02
N LEU A 100 -6.06 -1.50 -7.89
CA LEU A 100 -5.65 -0.21 -8.43
C LEU A 100 -5.40 0.78 -7.29
N ALA A 101 -4.18 1.32 -7.24
CA ALA A 101 -3.84 2.52 -6.47
C ALA A 101 -4.24 3.74 -7.32
N TRP A 102 -5.52 4.09 -7.34
CA TRP A 102 -6.11 5.01 -8.30
C TRP A 102 -6.07 6.45 -7.81
N PRO A 103 -5.27 7.37 -8.36
CA PRO A 103 -5.19 8.74 -7.88
C PRO A 103 -6.57 9.40 -7.80
N TRP A 104 -6.84 10.12 -6.71
CA TRP A 104 -8.13 10.73 -6.47
C TRP A 104 -8.49 11.79 -7.54
N ASP A 105 -7.48 12.38 -8.18
CA ASP A 105 -7.57 13.41 -9.21
C ASP A 105 -7.65 12.84 -10.64
N ASN A 106 -7.66 11.51 -10.80
CA ASN A 106 -7.91 10.91 -12.10
C ASN A 106 -9.30 11.25 -12.64
N THR A 107 -9.33 11.74 -13.87
CA THR A 107 -10.57 12.08 -14.58
C THR A 107 -11.13 10.92 -15.41
N ASP A 108 -10.36 9.86 -15.62
CA ASP A 108 -10.75 8.64 -16.33
C ASP A 108 -11.59 7.70 -15.45
N SER A 109 -12.17 6.67 -16.07
CA SER A 109 -12.91 5.62 -15.36
C SER A 109 -12.00 4.42 -15.05
N PRO A 110 -12.01 3.86 -13.83
CA PRO A 110 -11.37 2.57 -13.53
C PRO A 110 -11.85 1.42 -14.41
N SER A 111 -13.02 1.55 -15.06
CA SER A 111 -13.55 0.55 -16.01
C SER A 111 -12.60 0.26 -17.18
N LEU A 112 -11.65 1.16 -17.48
CA LEU A 112 -10.59 0.93 -18.45
C LEU A 112 -9.76 -0.33 -18.14
N PHE A 113 -9.67 -0.73 -16.87
CA PHE A 113 -8.90 -1.89 -16.41
C PHE A 113 -9.76 -3.11 -16.07
N LEU A 114 -11.10 -3.02 -16.23
CA LEU A 114 -12.04 -4.08 -15.87
C LEU A 114 -12.41 -4.92 -17.10
N ALA A 115 -11.46 -5.66 -17.66
CA ALA A 115 -11.82 -6.65 -18.68
C ALA A 115 -12.49 -7.89 -18.09
N PRO A 116 -13.34 -8.55 -18.88
CA PRO A 116 -13.92 -9.84 -18.51
C PRO A 116 -12.88 -10.99 -18.50
N THR A 117 -11.71 -10.81 -19.11
CA THR A 117 -10.64 -11.82 -19.19
C THR A 117 -9.47 -11.52 -18.24
N SER A 118 -8.81 -12.59 -17.80
CA SER A 118 -7.95 -12.73 -16.62
C SER A 118 -6.58 -12.01 -16.66
N PRO A 119 -6.00 -11.62 -15.49
CA PRO A 119 -6.58 -11.71 -14.15
C PRO A 119 -7.31 -10.42 -13.76
N PRO A 120 -8.48 -10.54 -13.12
CA PRO A 120 -9.32 -9.40 -12.86
C PRO A 120 -8.69 -8.47 -11.81
N ILE A 121 -8.80 -7.17 -12.05
CA ILE A 121 -8.72 -6.17 -11.00
C ILE A 121 -9.92 -6.37 -10.06
N THR A 122 -9.68 -6.55 -8.77
CA THR A 122 -10.72 -6.92 -7.79
C THR A 122 -10.93 -5.92 -6.67
N TRP A 123 -10.10 -4.89 -6.59
CA TRP A 123 -10.22 -3.84 -5.58
C TRP A 123 -9.53 -2.55 -6.02
N LEU A 124 -9.90 -1.44 -5.40
CA LEU A 124 -9.32 -0.13 -5.65
C LEU A 124 -9.24 0.68 -4.35
N TYR A 125 -8.20 1.49 -4.22
CA TYR A 125 -8.14 2.58 -3.24
C TYR A 125 -7.59 3.84 -3.92
N ASN A 126 -7.78 5.00 -3.31
CA ASN A 126 -7.36 6.29 -3.88
C ASN A 126 -6.70 7.22 -2.86
N TRP A 127 -6.14 6.64 -1.80
CA TRP A 127 -5.61 7.35 -0.64
C TRP A 127 -6.59 8.23 0.12
N GLU A 128 -7.89 8.14 -0.16
CA GLU A 128 -8.88 8.98 0.50
C GLU A 128 -9.91 8.15 1.26
N THR A 129 -10.71 8.83 2.08
CA THR A 129 -11.86 8.22 2.76
C THR A 129 -13.13 8.24 1.89
N TRP A 130 -13.06 8.85 0.71
CA TRP A 130 -14.14 8.99 -0.26
C TRP A 130 -13.70 8.52 -1.63
N THR A 131 -14.70 8.24 -2.45
CA THR A 131 -14.55 7.43 -3.64
C THR A 131 -14.24 8.29 -4.86
N PRO A 132 -13.51 7.77 -5.86
CA PRO A 132 -13.44 8.41 -7.16
C PRO A 132 -14.85 8.54 -7.77
N SER A 133 -15.13 9.64 -8.46
CA SER A 133 -16.45 9.95 -9.01
C SER A 133 -16.95 8.91 -10.02
N LYS A 134 -16.04 8.32 -10.80
CA LYS A 134 -16.34 7.32 -11.83
C LYS A 134 -16.12 5.87 -11.38
N LEU A 135 -16.12 5.59 -10.07
CA LEU A 135 -15.92 4.22 -9.61
C LEU A 135 -17.09 3.30 -10.03
N PRO A 136 -16.83 2.19 -10.75
CA PRO A 136 -17.86 1.19 -11.03
C PRO A 136 -18.44 0.59 -9.75
N SER A 137 -19.76 0.45 -9.68
CA SER A 137 -20.46 -0.10 -8.50
C SER A 137 -20.05 -1.53 -8.14
N THR A 138 -19.56 -2.28 -9.13
CA THR A 138 -19.09 -3.66 -8.98
C THR A 138 -17.68 -3.78 -8.45
N LEU A 139 -16.88 -2.70 -8.47
CA LEU A 139 -15.49 -2.73 -8.02
C LEU A 139 -15.41 -2.36 -6.53
N PRO A 140 -15.03 -3.30 -5.63
CA PRO A 140 -14.85 -3.01 -4.23
C PRO A 140 -13.83 -1.90 -4.02
N TYR A 141 -14.11 -1.02 -3.07
CA TYR A 141 -13.22 0.07 -2.73
C TYR A 141 -12.85 0.07 -1.26
N VAL A 142 -11.58 0.42 -1.03
CA VAL A 142 -10.93 0.40 0.27
C VAL A 142 -10.60 1.85 0.64
N PRO A 143 -11.34 2.47 1.59
CA PRO A 143 -11.02 3.79 2.08
C PRO A 143 -9.70 3.78 2.86
N MET A 144 -9.00 4.90 2.83
CA MET A 144 -7.76 5.15 3.57
C MET A 144 -7.86 6.44 4.38
N GLN A 145 -7.42 6.41 5.63
CA GLN A 145 -7.11 7.65 6.36
C GLN A 145 -5.62 7.97 6.14
N ARG A 146 -5.31 8.68 5.04
CA ARG A 146 -3.92 8.91 4.61
C ARG A 146 -3.06 9.59 5.65
N THR A 147 -3.56 10.65 6.29
CA THR A 147 -2.83 11.45 7.29
C THR A 147 -3.65 11.57 8.59
N PRO A 148 -3.12 12.14 9.68
CA PRO A 148 -3.93 12.44 10.88
C PRO A 148 -5.03 13.50 10.67
N ALA A 149 -5.03 14.20 9.54
CA ALA A 149 -5.98 15.27 9.27
C ALA A 149 -7.44 14.78 9.34
N ASP A 150 -8.27 15.55 10.04
CA ASP A 150 -9.71 15.30 10.23
C ASP A 150 -10.07 13.92 10.81
N ILE A 151 -9.13 13.23 11.47
CA ILE A 151 -9.32 11.87 11.97
C ILE A 151 -10.49 11.74 12.96
N GLN A 152 -10.84 12.80 13.69
CA GLN A 152 -12.02 12.89 14.55
C GLN A 152 -13.35 12.68 13.80
N THR A 153 -13.34 12.85 12.48
CA THR A 153 -14.51 12.64 11.62
C THR A 153 -14.51 11.27 10.91
N LEU A 154 -13.45 10.46 11.07
CA LEU A 154 -13.23 9.21 10.36
C LEU A 154 -14.39 8.23 10.50
N GLN A 155 -14.84 7.98 11.72
CA GLN A 155 -15.95 7.06 11.99
C GLN A 155 -17.22 7.48 11.24
N ARG A 156 -17.58 8.76 11.31
CA ARG A 156 -18.76 9.30 10.60
C ARG A 156 -18.61 9.13 9.08
N ARG A 157 -17.43 9.42 8.53
CA ARG A 157 -17.14 9.26 7.09
C ARG A 157 -17.31 7.81 6.64
N LEU A 158 -16.75 6.85 7.38
CA LEU A 158 -16.85 5.42 7.01
C LEU A 158 -18.25 4.84 7.22
N VAL A 159 -18.98 5.23 8.26
CA VAL A 159 -20.39 4.84 8.45
C VAL A 159 -21.27 5.38 7.34
N ASN A 160 -21.02 6.60 6.86
CA ASN A 160 -21.77 7.15 5.74
C ASN A 160 -21.41 6.46 4.42
N LEU A 161 -20.13 6.18 4.18
CA LEU A 161 -19.71 5.46 2.99
C LEU A 161 -20.24 4.01 2.98
N SER A 162 -20.32 3.35 4.14
CA SER A 162 -20.82 1.97 4.25
C SER A 162 -22.32 1.83 3.92
N LYS A 163 -23.10 2.90 4.10
CA LYS A 163 -24.51 2.98 3.66
C LYS A 163 -24.64 3.06 2.14
N GLN A 164 -23.65 3.66 1.47
CA GLN A 164 -23.66 3.82 0.03
C GLN A 164 -23.12 2.58 -0.68
N ARG A 165 -22.11 1.92 -0.10
CA ARG A 165 -21.46 0.75 -0.69
C ARG A 165 -20.88 -0.18 0.36
N LYS A 166 -20.77 -1.46 0.04
CA LYS A 166 -20.11 -2.45 0.90
C LYS A 166 -18.61 -2.15 1.03
N ILE A 167 -18.18 -1.75 2.22
CA ILE A 167 -16.77 -1.64 2.60
C ILE A 167 -16.42 -2.85 3.46
N THR A 168 -15.32 -3.52 3.13
CA THR A 168 -14.85 -4.70 3.88
C THR A 168 -13.47 -4.50 4.49
N HIS A 169 -12.72 -3.50 4.02
CA HIS A 169 -11.36 -3.23 4.44
C HIS A 169 -11.14 -1.73 4.56
N PHE A 170 -10.18 -1.33 5.39
CA PHE A 170 -9.75 0.05 5.59
C PHE A 170 -8.22 0.09 5.67
N LEU A 171 -7.61 1.11 5.08
CA LEU A 171 -6.16 1.36 5.14
C LEU A 171 -5.85 2.50 6.11
N GLY A 172 -4.85 2.30 6.96
CA GLY A 172 -4.36 3.31 7.90
C GLY A 172 -3.49 4.39 7.24
N PHE A 173 -2.67 5.04 8.07
CA PHE A 173 -1.78 6.13 7.63
C PHE A 173 -0.81 5.70 6.53
N ASN A 174 -0.57 6.62 5.60
CA ASN A 174 0.32 6.45 4.46
C ASN A 174 1.68 7.11 4.73
N GLU A 175 2.73 6.31 4.76
CA GLU A 175 4.11 6.71 5.01
C GLU A 175 4.23 7.66 6.22
N PRO A 176 3.73 7.24 7.41
CA PRO A 176 3.80 8.05 8.62
C PRO A 176 5.23 8.35 9.05
N ASP A 177 6.20 7.57 8.57
CA ASP A 177 7.63 7.74 8.78
C ASP A 177 8.27 8.83 7.91
N MET A 178 7.54 9.40 6.94
CA MET A 178 8.06 10.42 6.03
C MET A 178 7.46 11.81 6.30
N GLN A 179 8.35 12.80 6.45
CA GLN A 179 7.99 14.21 6.65
C GLN A 179 7.15 14.80 5.51
N SER A 180 7.33 14.31 4.29
CA SER A 180 6.58 14.77 3.11
C SER A 180 5.20 14.10 2.96
N GLN A 181 4.81 13.24 3.89
CA GLN A 181 3.63 12.37 3.78
C GLN A 181 2.70 12.55 4.99
N ALA A 182 2.36 11.47 5.71
CA ALA A 182 1.49 11.59 6.88
C ALA A 182 2.20 12.18 8.10
N ASP A 183 3.54 12.11 8.15
CA ASP A 183 4.41 12.73 9.16
C ASP A 183 3.85 12.63 10.59
N VAL A 184 3.73 11.40 11.09
CA VAL A 184 3.19 11.15 12.43
C VAL A 184 4.07 10.17 13.18
N GLY A 185 4.56 10.58 14.36
CA GLY A 185 5.41 9.74 15.19
C GLY A 185 4.69 8.47 15.70
N PRO A 186 5.42 7.39 16.01
CA PRO A 186 4.82 6.10 16.37
C PRO A 186 3.88 6.16 17.58
N SER A 187 4.27 6.89 18.64
CA SER A 187 3.47 7.03 19.86
C SER A 187 2.16 7.77 19.62
N GLU A 188 2.21 8.84 18.81
CA GLU A 188 1.01 9.61 18.47
C GLU A 188 0.11 8.82 17.53
N ALA A 189 0.69 8.13 16.54
CA ALA A 189 -0.06 7.23 15.67
C ALA A 189 -0.78 6.13 16.48
N ALA A 190 -0.11 5.52 17.46
CA ALA A 190 -0.72 4.51 18.34
C ALA A 190 -1.86 5.09 19.21
N ARG A 191 -1.70 6.33 19.71
CA ARG A 191 -2.77 7.03 20.45
C ARG A 191 -3.98 7.27 19.54
N LEU A 192 -3.77 7.88 18.37
CA LEU A 192 -4.81 8.13 17.37
C LEU A 192 -5.50 6.84 16.92
N TRP A 193 -4.74 5.76 16.77
CA TRP A 193 -5.26 4.45 16.40
C TRP A 193 -6.25 3.93 17.43
N LYS A 194 -5.87 3.97 18.71
CA LYS A 194 -6.72 3.53 19.82
C LYS A 194 -8.00 4.37 19.92
N VAL A 195 -7.90 5.69 19.74
CA VAL A 195 -9.05 6.61 19.87
C VAL A 195 -9.98 6.55 18.67
N TYR A 196 -9.46 6.49 17.44
CA TYR A 196 -10.27 6.73 16.23
C TYR A 196 -10.33 5.55 15.24
N VAL A 197 -9.32 4.67 15.22
CA VAL A 197 -9.26 3.54 14.27
C VAL A 197 -9.86 2.27 14.87
N ASN A 198 -9.50 1.90 16.10
CA ASN A 198 -10.07 0.72 16.77
C ASN A 198 -11.62 0.72 16.81
N PRO A 199 -12.31 1.85 17.14
CA PRO A 199 -13.78 1.86 17.19
C PRO A 199 -14.47 1.59 15.85
N LEU A 200 -13.74 1.63 14.72
CA LEU A 200 -14.29 1.30 13.41
C LEU A 200 -14.77 -0.16 13.34
N LYS A 201 -14.14 -1.08 14.09
CA LYS A 201 -14.58 -2.48 14.20
C LYS A 201 -16.03 -2.61 14.66
N GLY A 202 -16.47 -1.76 15.57
CA GLY A 202 -17.85 -1.72 16.07
C GLY A 202 -18.79 -0.89 15.19
N SER A 203 -18.24 0.05 14.41
CA SER A 203 -19.04 1.00 13.61
C SER A 203 -19.34 0.51 12.20
N VAL A 204 -18.48 -0.34 11.64
CA VAL A 204 -18.65 -0.95 10.32
C VAL A 204 -18.47 -2.46 10.47
N SER A 205 -19.57 -3.20 10.42
CA SER A 205 -19.59 -4.64 10.67
C SER A 205 -18.66 -5.40 9.70
N GLY A 206 -17.81 -6.26 10.25
CA GLY A 206 -16.88 -7.09 9.50
C GLY A 206 -15.71 -6.34 8.85
N LEU A 207 -15.47 -5.07 9.20
CA LEU A 207 -14.36 -4.29 8.66
C LEU A 207 -13.02 -4.89 9.09
N LYS A 208 -12.13 -5.15 8.13
CA LYS A 208 -10.72 -5.45 8.37
C LYS A 208 -9.89 -4.16 8.30
N ILE A 209 -8.97 -3.97 9.25
CA ILE A 209 -8.14 -2.78 9.39
C ILE A 209 -6.71 -3.13 9.01
N GLY A 210 -6.17 -2.47 8.00
CA GLY A 210 -4.76 -2.55 7.63
C GLY A 210 -3.94 -1.66 8.53
N ALA A 211 -2.78 -2.15 8.98
CA ALA A 211 -1.77 -1.35 9.67
C ALA A 211 -1.35 -0.09 8.87
N PRO A 212 -0.62 0.86 9.47
CA PRO A 212 0.03 1.91 8.69
C PRO A 212 0.95 1.33 7.60
N ALA A 213 1.04 2.00 6.45
CA ALA A 213 1.89 1.59 5.33
C ALA A 213 3.14 2.48 5.31
N MET A 214 4.28 1.97 5.77
CA MET A 214 5.52 2.73 5.88
C MET A 214 6.25 2.80 4.53
N SER A 215 7.13 3.80 4.38
CA SER A 215 8.09 3.79 3.27
C SER A 215 9.02 2.57 3.36
N ASN A 216 9.64 2.18 2.24
CA ASN A 216 10.59 1.07 2.22
C ASN A 216 12.04 1.45 2.59
N GLY A 217 12.26 2.65 3.12
CA GLY A 217 13.54 3.07 3.71
C GLY A 217 13.80 2.43 5.08
N ALA A 218 15.04 2.53 5.56
CA ALA A 218 15.42 1.98 6.88
C ALA A 218 14.61 2.56 8.06
N ALA A 219 14.16 3.81 7.93
CA ALA A 219 13.31 4.47 8.92
C ALA A 219 11.94 3.79 9.05
N GLY A 220 11.37 3.27 7.96
CA GLY A 220 10.03 2.70 7.95
C GLY A 220 9.88 1.49 8.87
N ILE A 221 10.80 0.52 8.81
CA ILE A 221 10.71 -0.67 9.66
C ILE A 221 10.99 -0.35 11.14
N THR A 222 11.84 0.66 11.39
CA THR A 222 12.11 1.16 12.74
C THR A 222 10.85 1.81 13.32
N TRP A 223 10.24 2.72 12.55
CA TRP A 223 8.97 3.36 12.90
C TRP A 223 7.89 2.33 13.23
N PHE A 224 7.77 1.28 12.41
CA PHE A 224 6.76 0.25 12.62
C PHE A 224 6.97 -0.54 13.91
N LYS A 225 8.22 -0.91 14.23
CA LYS A 225 8.55 -1.58 15.51
C LYS A 225 8.21 -0.70 16.71
N ASP A 226 8.52 0.59 16.63
CA ASP A 226 8.20 1.55 17.68
C ASP A 226 6.68 1.76 17.82
N PHE A 227 5.94 1.72 16.71
CA PHE A 227 4.49 1.80 16.70
C PHE A 227 3.88 0.57 17.39
N LEU A 228 4.34 -0.64 17.07
CA LEU A 228 3.90 -1.86 17.74
C LEU A 228 4.18 -1.82 19.26
N LYS A 229 5.34 -1.31 19.66
CA LYS A 229 5.69 -1.10 21.07
C LYS A 229 4.75 -0.10 21.74
N ALA A 230 4.47 1.04 21.11
CA ALA A 230 3.55 2.05 21.64
C ALA A 230 2.08 1.57 21.69
N CYS A 231 1.71 0.69 20.76
CA CYS A 231 0.42 0.02 20.77
C CYS A 231 0.29 -0.88 22.00
N ASN A 232 1.35 -1.60 22.40
CA ASN A 232 1.36 -2.52 23.54
C ASN A 232 0.17 -3.49 23.51
N GLY A 233 -0.08 -4.09 22.34
CA GLY A 233 -1.24 -4.96 22.08
C GLY A 233 -2.59 -4.25 21.91
N GLY A 234 -2.66 -2.94 22.15
CA GLY A 234 -3.92 -2.18 22.11
C GLY A 234 -4.34 -1.63 20.74
N CYS A 235 -3.61 -1.91 19.66
CA CYS A 235 -4.00 -1.47 18.30
C CYS A 235 -4.49 -2.67 17.49
N THR A 236 -5.71 -2.59 16.97
CA THR A 236 -6.27 -3.64 16.11
C THR A 236 -5.73 -3.53 14.69
N MET A 237 -5.20 -4.63 14.17
CA MET A 237 -4.70 -4.78 12.80
C MET A 237 -5.06 -6.18 12.31
N ASP A 238 -5.62 -6.28 11.11
CA ASP A 238 -6.04 -7.54 10.47
C ASP A 238 -5.16 -7.93 9.27
N PHE A 239 -4.38 -6.98 8.74
CA PHE A 239 -3.44 -7.18 7.65
C PHE A 239 -2.36 -6.08 7.66
N LEU A 240 -1.27 -6.29 6.92
CA LEU A 240 -0.12 -5.39 6.87
C LEU A 240 0.08 -4.80 5.47
N PRO A 241 -0.35 -3.55 5.25
CA PRO A 241 0.00 -2.77 4.08
C PRO A 241 1.50 -2.48 4.00
N LEU A 242 2.10 -2.67 2.84
CA LEU A 242 3.51 -2.38 2.56
C LEU A 242 3.66 -1.59 1.27
N HIS A 243 4.63 -0.69 1.26
CA HIS A 243 5.10 -0.01 0.05
C HIS A 243 6.47 -0.57 -0.34
N TRP A 244 6.77 -0.60 -1.65
CA TRP A 244 8.11 -0.93 -2.10
C TRP A 244 8.48 -0.21 -3.40
N TYR A 245 9.58 0.53 -3.34
CA TYR A 245 10.16 1.19 -4.51
C TYR A 245 11.67 0.95 -4.52
N GLY A 246 12.17 0.27 -5.55
CA GLY A 246 13.59 -0.10 -5.59
C GLY A 246 14.06 -0.61 -6.95
N PRO A 247 15.36 -0.92 -7.11
CA PRO A 247 15.88 -1.41 -8.37
C PRO A 247 15.15 -2.70 -8.78
N PRO A 248 15.05 -3.03 -10.08
CA PRO A 248 14.22 -4.12 -10.61
C PRO A 248 14.79 -5.51 -10.27
N GLN A 249 14.81 -5.85 -8.99
CA GLN A 249 15.42 -7.03 -8.40
C GLN A 249 14.37 -7.69 -7.51
N LEU A 250 13.76 -8.77 -7.99
CA LEU A 250 12.67 -9.45 -7.29
C LEU A 250 13.07 -9.89 -5.87
N SER A 251 14.31 -10.33 -5.68
CA SER A 251 14.84 -10.73 -4.37
C SER A 251 14.79 -9.59 -3.33
N HIS A 252 14.92 -8.33 -3.75
CA HIS A 252 14.84 -7.19 -2.85
C HIS A 252 13.41 -6.93 -2.39
N LEU A 253 12.44 -7.05 -3.30
CA LEU A 253 11.01 -7.00 -2.95
C LEU A 253 10.64 -8.14 -1.99
N GLN A 254 11.07 -9.37 -2.30
CA GLN A 254 10.84 -10.56 -1.48
C GLN A 254 11.43 -10.41 -0.07
N SER A 255 12.67 -9.94 0.02
CA SER A 255 13.34 -9.70 1.30
C SER A 255 12.61 -8.65 2.12
N HIS A 256 12.22 -7.54 1.50
CA HIS A 256 11.47 -6.48 2.17
C HIS A 256 10.13 -6.99 2.74
N ILE A 257 9.33 -7.69 1.93
CA ILE A 257 8.06 -8.27 2.37
C ILE A 257 8.28 -9.28 3.52
N SER A 258 9.30 -10.13 3.40
CA SER A 258 9.60 -11.16 4.41
C SER A 258 10.03 -10.54 5.75
N GLN A 259 10.78 -9.44 5.73
CA GLN A 259 11.18 -8.72 6.94
C GLN A 259 9.95 -8.23 7.71
N TYR A 260 8.97 -7.63 7.04
CA TYR A 260 7.75 -7.15 7.68
C TYR A 260 6.82 -8.29 8.12
N HIS A 261 6.63 -9.30 7.28
CA HIS A 261 5.82 -10.47 7.62
C HIS A 261 6.38 -11.20 8.86
N SER A 262 7.70 -11.23 9.07
CA SER A 262 8.30 -11.84 10.26
C SER A 262 7.97 -11.13 11.59
N LEU A 263 7.57 -9.85 11.55
CA LEU A 263 7.14 -9.11 12.75
C LEU A 263 5.73 -9.50 13.21
N LEU A 264 4.85 -9.84 12.26
CA LEU A 264 3.45 -10.21 12.50
C LEU A 264 3.03 -11.37 11.58
N PRO A 265 3.56 -12.60 11.80
CA PRO A 265 3.44 -13.72 10.86
C PRO A 265 2.02 -14.30 10.74
N SER A 266 1.11 -13.89 11.62
CA SER A 266 -0.31 -14.25 11.53
C SER A 266 -1.12 -13.31 10.64
N LEU A 267 -0.56 -12.16 10.26
CA LEU A 267 -1.27 -11.17 9.45
C LEU A 267 -0.87 -11.30 7.97
N PRO A 268 -1.85 -11.36 7.05
CA PRO A 268 -1.56 -11.33 5.63
C PRO A 268 -0.98 -9.98 5.20
N ILE A 269 -0.17 -10.02 4.15
CA ILE A 269 0.43 -8.85 3.50
C ILE A 269 -0.47 -8.30 2.41
N TRP A 270 -0.57 -6.98 2.37
CA TRP A 270 -1.06 -6.22 1.23
C TRP A 270 0.04 -5.33 0.70
N LEU A 271 0.53 -5.59 -0.52
CA LEU A 271 1.49 -4.70 -1.15
C LEU A 271 0.75 -3.55 -1.83
N THR A 272 0.35 -2.53 -1.06
CA THR A 272 -0.54 -1.46 -1.52
C THR A 272 0.11 -0.54 -2.54
N GLU A 273 1.43 -0.40 -2.51
CA GLU A 273 2.18 0.31 -3.54
C GLU A 273 3.46 -0.42 -3.88
N TYR A 274 3.72 -0.60 -5.17
CA TYR A 274 5.07 -0.93 -5.60
C TYR A 274 5.35 -0.59 -7.05
N ALA A 275 6.61 -0.24 -7.32
CA ALA A 275 7.15 -0.10 -8.67
C ALA A 275 8.69 -0.20 -8.67
N PRO A 276 9.32 -0.68 -9.76
CA PRO A 276 10.76 -0.63 -9.88
C PRO A 276 11.22 0.79 -10.22
N THR A 277 12.27 1.26 -9.56
CA THR A 277 12.87 2.59 -9.75
C THR A 277 14.36 2.58 -9.39
N THR A 278 15.12 3.48 -10.03
CA THR A 278 16.49 3.83 -9.64
C THR A 278 16.58 5.23 -9.03
N TRP A 279 15.43 5.88 -8.83
CA TRP A 279 15.28 7.26 -8.33
C TRP A 279 15.99 8.29 -9.22
N GLN A 280 16.14 7.99 -10.51
CA GLN A 280 16.81 8.83 -11.51
C GLN A 280 15.82 9.30 -12.58
N ALA A 281 15.23 10.47 -12.37
CA ALA A 281 14.25 11.04 -13.31
C ALA A 281 14.80 11.21 -14.74
N SER A 282 16.08 11.57 -14.87
CA SER A 282 16.77 11.79 -16.16
C SER A 282 17.15 10.50 -16.88
N ASN A 283 17.12 9.36 -16.18
CA ASN A 283 17.48 8.06 -16.71
C ASN A 283 16.53 6.99 -16.17
N PRO A 284 15.23 7.05 -16.54
CA PRO A 284 14.25 6.09 -16.07
C PRO A 284 14.59 4.69 -16.57
N LEU A 285 14.20 3.67 -15.80
CA LEU A 285 14.34 2.28 -16.22
C LEU A 285 13.67 2.06 -17.59
N PRO A 286 14.30 1.33 -18.53
CA PRO A 286 13.67 1.01 -19.80
C PRO A 286 12.32 0.30 -19.61
N LEU A 287 11.35 0.61 -20.46
CA LEU A 287 10.02 -0.01 -20.40
C LEU A 287 10.07 -1.54 -20.43
N SER A 288 11.02 -2.12 -21.17
CA SER A 288 11.25 -3.57 -21.21
C SER A 288 11.66 -4.13 -19.84
N THR A 289 12.56 -3.45 -19.12
CA THR A 289 12.97 -3.80 -17.76
C THR A 289 11.81 -3.69 -16.77
N VAL A 290 11.04 -2.59 -16.84
CA VAL A 290 9.85 -2.39 -15.99
C VAL A 290 8.81 -3.49 -16.23
N THR A 291 8.55 -3.81 -17.51
CA THR A 291 7.60 -4.85 -17.92
C THR A 291 8.04 -6.23 -17.46
N GLN A 292 9.34 -6.56 -17.58
CA GLN A 292 9.87 -7.84 -17.10
C GLN A 292 9.72 -7.96 -15.58
N PHE A 293 10.09 -6.92 -14.84
CA PHE A 293 9.90 -6.89 -13.39
C PHE A 293 8.42 -7.04 -13.00
N MET A 294 7.49 -6.40 -13.71
CA MET A 294 6.06 -6.59 -13.48
C MET A 294 5.63 -8.05 -13.66
N ARG A 295 6.06 -8.71 -14.74
CA ARG A 295 5.72 -10.12 -14.97
C ARG A 295 6.26 -11.02 -13.86
N ASP A 296 7.52 -10.85 -13.50
CA ASP A 296 8.17 -11.70 -12.49
C ASP A 296 7.59 -11.47 -11.10
N SER A 297 7.39 -10.20 -10.72
CA SER A 297 6.79 -9.85 -9.42
C SER A 297 5.35 -10.31 -9.31
N THR A 298 4.48 -10.03 -10.30
CA THR A 298 3.08 -10.47 -10.25
C THR A 298 2.96 -11.99 -10.21
N ALA A 299 3.78 -12.73 -10.96
CA ALA A 299 3.80 -14.19 -10.91
C ALA A 299 4.18 -14.74 -9.53
N TRP A 300 5.12 -14.09 -8.83
CA TRP A 300 5.49 -14.46 -7.46
C TRP A 300 4.42 -14.05 -6.43
N LEU A 301 3.90 -12.83 -6.51
CA LEU A 301 2.84 -12.32 -5.63
C LEU A 301 1.57 -13.20 -5.73
N ASP A 302 1.21 -13.64 -6.94
CA ASP A 302 0.09 -14.52 -7.19
C ASP A 302 0.25 -15.87 -6.48
N LYS A 303 1.46 -16.44 -6.47
CA LYS A 303 1.79 -17.75 -5.86
C LYS A 303 2.11 -17.73 -4.36
N THR A 304 2.24 -16.55 -3.76
CA THR A 304 2.64 -16.43 -2.36
C THR A 304 1.42 -16.34 -1.45
N ASP A 305 1.20 -17.33 -0.59
CA ASP A 305 -0.05 -17.51 0.16
C ASP A 305 -0.35 -16.39 1.16
N TYR A 306 0.66 -15.91 1.88
CA TYR A 306 0.50 -14.81 2.85
C TYR A 306 0.32 -13.43 2.18
N ILE A 307 0.35 -13.35 0.85
CA ILE A 307 0.05 -12.12 0.11
C ILE A 307 -1.41 -12.19 -0.35
N GLU A 308 -2.26 -11.38 0.26
CA GLU A 308 -3.69 -11.33 -0.07
C GLU A 308 -3.98 -10.39 -1.24
N ARG A 309 -3.28 -9.25 -1.32
CA ARG A 309 -3.54 -8.19 -2.31
C ARG A 309 -2.27 -7.45 -2.69
N TYR A 310 -2.25 -6.90 -3.90
CA TYR A 310 -1.21 -5.96 -4.32
C TYR A 310 -1.75 -4.95 -5.35
N ALA A 311 -1.13 -3.77 -5.40
CA ALA A 311 -1.43 -2.75 -6.38
C ALA A 311 -0.14 -2.11 -6.93
N TRP A 312 0.01 -2.15 -8.25
CA TRP A 312 1.10 -1.48 -8.94
C TRP A 312 0.91 0.03 -8.94
N PHE A 313 1.97 0.76 -8.61
CA PHE A 313 2.00 2.21 -8.73
C PHE A 313 2.47 2.60 -10.15
N VAL A 314 1.69 3.25 -11.02
CA VAL A 314 0.35 3.82 -10.79
C VAL A 314 -0.51 3.88 -12.08
N PRO A 315 -1.84 3.62 -11.99
CA PRO A 315 -2.81 3.96 -13.04
C PRO A 315 -3.06 5.47 -13.09
N ALA A 316 -2.11 6.21 -13.65
CA ALA A 316 -2.22 7.66 -13.86
C ALA A 316 -1.64 8.03 -15.22
N ARG A 317 -2.02 9.22 -15.72
CA ARG A 317 -1.38 9.83 -16.91
C ARG A 317 -0.02 10.44 -16.59
N SER A 318 0.16 10.88 -15.34
CA SER A 318 1.41 11.37 -14.77
C SER A 318 1.30 11.38 -13.24
N PHE A 319 2.43 11.49 -12.53
CA PHE A 319 2.49 11.69 -11.07
C PHE A 319 3.48 12.80 -10.72
N ALA A 320 3.39 13.36 -9.52
CA ALA A 320 4.20 14.51 -9.10
C ALA A 320 5.70 14.19 -9.03
N ASP A 321 6.09 13.14 -8.32
CA ASP A 321 7.50 12.79 -8.11
C ASP A 321 8.10 12.08 -9.32
N LYS A 322 8.69 12.85 -10.25
CA LYS A 322 9.29 12.31 -11.47
C LYS A 322 10.50 11.40 -11.24
N SER A 323 11.06 11.35 -10.03
CA SER A 323 12.24 10.51 -9.74
C SER A 323 11.96 9.01 -9.86
N ILE A 324 10.70 8.58 -9.73
CA ILE A 324 10.28 7.18 -9.91
C ILE A 324 10.48 6.71 -11.37
N GLY A 325 10.36 7.62 -12.34
CA GLY A 325 10.48 7.35 -13.76
C GLY A 325 9.15 7.03 -14.45
N SER A 326 8.90 7.62 -15.61
CA SER A 326 7.58 7.59 -16.28
C SER A 326 7.17 6.22 -16.86
N ASN A 327 8.11 5.30 -17.05
CA ASN A 327 7.82 3.99 -17.67
C ASN A 327 6.99 3.05 -16.79
N ILE A 328 6.67 3.44 -15.54
CA ILE A 328 5.78 2.70 -14.61
C ILE A 328 4.29 3.06 -14.75
N LEU A 329 3.94 4.07 -15.56
CA LEU A 329 2.56 4.54 -15.74
C LEU A 329 1.70 3.47 -16.44
N LEU A 330 0.55 3.13 -15.85
CA LEU A 330 -0.42 2.20 -16.46
C LEU A 330 -1.38 2.87 -17.43
N MET A 331 -1.31 4.19 -17.60
CA MET A 331 -2.14 4.94 -18.54
C MET A 331 -1.28 5.78 -19.48
N THR A 332 -1.82 6.08 -20.66
CA THR A 332 -1.12 6.97 -21.62
C THR A 332 -1.35 8.44 -21.26
N PRO A 333 -0.49 9.37 -21.72
CA PRO A 333 -0.71 10.80 -21.50
C PRO A 333 -2.05 11.33 -22.04
N SER A 334 -2.59 10.74 -23.11
CA SER A 334 -3.88 11.12 -23.69
C SER A 334 -5.08 10.43 -23.01
N GLY A 335 -4.84 9.53 -22.07
CA GLY A 335 -5.86 8.68 -21.45
C GLY A 335 -5.86 7.24 -22.00
N GLY A 336 -6.66 6.37 -21.41
CA GLY A 336 -6.67 4.95 -21.76
C GLY A 336 -5.46 4.17 -21.21
N VAL A 337 -5.45 2.86 -21.44
CA VAL A 337 -4.49 1.92 -20.84
C VAL A 337 -3.18 1.89 -21.64
N SER A 338 -2.04 2.02 -20.95
CA SER A 338 -0.70 1.93 -21.54
C SER A 338 -0.32 0.48 -21.90
N ALA A 339 0.78 0.28 -22.62
CA ALA A 339 1.31 -1.06 -22.89
C ALA A 339 1.61 -1.83 -21.57
N LEU A 340 2.16 -1.15 -20.57
CA LEU A 340 2.39 -1.71 -19.25
C LEU A 340 1.06 -1.99 -18.51
N GLY A 341 0.09 -1.07 -18.62
CA GLY A 341 -1.25 -1.23 -18.07
C GLY A 341 -1.98 -2.47 -18.60
N LYS A 342 -1.81 -2.77 -19.89
CA LYS A 342 -2.37 -3.99 -20.50
C LYS A 342 -1.75 -5.26 -19.90
N VAL A 343 -0.43 -5.27 -19.69
CA VAL A 343 0.26 -6.38 -18.99
C VAL A 343 -0.28 -6.55 -17.57
N TYR A 344 -0.46 -5.44 -16.84
CA TYR A 344 -0.95 -5.47 -15.46
C TYR A 344 -2.39 -5.97 -15.35
N ALA A 345 -3.28 -5.52 -16.23
CA ALA A 345 -4.70 -5.89 -16.21
C ALA A 345 -5.03 -7.16 -17.04
N GLY A 346 -4.06 -7.76 -17.73
CA GLY A 346 -4.30 -8.94 -18.57
C GLY A 346 -5.15 -8.63 -19.81
N LEU A 347 -4.95 -7.45 -20.40
CA LEU A 347 -5.69 -6.92 -21.55
C LEU A 347 -5.01 -7.14 -22.90
#